data_AF-A0A3D2B9J2-F1
#
_entry.id   AF-A0A3D2B9J2-F1
#
_cell.length_a   1.000
_cell.length_b   1.000
_cell.length_c   1.000
_cell.angle_alpha   90.00
_cell.angle_beta   90.00
_cell.angle_gamma   90.00
#
_symmetry.space_group_name_H-M   'P 1'
#
loop_
_entity.id
_entity.type
_entity.pdbx_description
1 polymer ?
#
loop_
_entity_poly.entity_id
_entity_poly.type
_entity_poly.pdbx_seq_one_letter_code
_entity_poly.pdbx_strand_id
1 'polypeptide(L)' 'MSKPFKLNSAFRPSGDQPEAIRRLKEGLEDGLAHQTLLGVT' A
#
# COMPACT_ATOMS: atom_id res chain seq x y z
N MET A 1 10.66 -5.70 -20.28
CA MET A 1 9.96 -4.60 -19.59
C MET A 1 8.64 -5.14 -19.05
N SER A 2 8.44 -5.10 -17.74
CA SER A 2 7.16 -5.53 -17.12
C SER A 2 6.07 -4.51 -17.45
N LYS A 3 4.84 -4.98 -17.70
CA LYS A 3 3.69 -4.08 -17.87
C LYS A 3 3.37 -3.43 -16.52
N PRO A 4 3.02 -2.13 -16.47
CA PRO A 4 2.64 -1.49 -15.22
C PRO A 4 1.38 -2.15 -14.63
N PHE A 5 1.37 -2.37 -13.32
CA PHE A 5 0.18 -2.83 -12.61
C PHE A 5 -0.92 -1.76 -12.69
N LYS A 6 -2.12 -2.15 -13.10
CA LYS A 6 -3.29 -1.27 -13.14
C LYS A 6 -4.35 -1.80 -12.19
N LEU A 7 -4.59 -1.05 -11.11
CA LEU A 7 -5.64 -1.36 -10.15
C LEU A 7 -7.02 -0.97 -10.73
N ASN A 8 -8.00 -1.88 -10.65
CA ASN A 8 -9.41 -1.62 -10.97
C ASN A 8 -10.25 -1.78 -9.70
N SER A 9 -10.94 -0.72 -9.28
CA SER A 9 -11.77 -0.72 -8.07
C SER A 9 -12.91 0.29 -8.23
N ALA A 10 -14.10 -0.07 -7.75
CA ALA A 10 -15.22 0.85 -7.63
C ALA A 10 -15.07 1.80 -6.43
N PHE A 11 -14.18 1.48 -5.49
CA PHE A 11 -13.97 2.21 -4.25
C PHE A 11 -12.62 2.90 -4.22
N ARG A 12 -12.57 4.08 -3.62
CA ARG A 12 -11.32 4.78 -3.32
C ARG A 12 -10.88 4.43 -1.89
N PRO A 13 -9.57 4.41 -1.61
CA PRO A 13 -9.08 4.29 -0.24
C PRO A 13 -9.73 5.34 0.68
N SER A 14 -10.16 4.93 1.87
CA SER A 14 -10.87 5.77 2.83
C SER A 14 -10.45 5.46 4.26
N GLY A 15 -10.77 6.35 5.21
CA GLY A 15 -10.32 6.21 6.60
C GLY A 15 -8.80 6.22 6.68
N ASP A 16 -8.22 5.25 7.37
CA ASP A 16 -6.77 5.13 7.55
C ASP A 16 -6.04 4.44 6.39
N GLN A 17 -6.78 3.91 5.40
CA GLN A 17 -6.20 3.20 4.27
C GLN A 17 -5.19 4.03 3.45
N PRO A 18 -5.44 5.32 3.11
CA PRO A 18 -4.47 6.11 2.34
C PRO A 18 -3.11 6.22 3.04
N GLU A 19 -3.11 6.44 4.35
CA GLU A 19 -1.88 6.57 5.14
C GLU A 19 -1.16 5.22 5.31
N ALA A 20 -1.90 4.14 5.52
CA ALA A 20 -1.33 2.79 5.57
C ALA A 20 -0.63 2.42 4.24
N ILE A 21 -1.27 2.73 3.10
CA ILE A 21 -0.68 2.52 1.76
C ILE A 21 0.60 3.35 1.61
N ARG A 22 0.59 4.63 2.00
CA ARG A 22 1.76 5.51 1.92
C ARG A 22 2.95 4.96 2.70
N ARG A 23 2.75 4.57 3.96
CA ARG A 23 3.81 4.05 4.83
C ARG A 23 4.42 2.75 4.30
N LEU A 24 3.57 1.83 3.84
CA LEU A 24 4.05 0.56 3.27
C LEU A 24 4.85 0.77 1.98
N LYS A 25 4.41 1.70 1.12
CA LYS A 25 5.13 2.08 -0.09
C LYS A 25 6.50 2.66 0.24
N GLU A 26 6.56 3.62 1.16
CA GLU A 26 7.82 4.22 1.61
C GLU A 26 8.77 3.18 2.19
N GLY A 27 8.29 2.28 3.06
CA GLY A 27 9.12 1.21 3.59
C GLY A 27 9.69 0.26 2.52
N LEU A 28 8.98 0.06 1.41
CA LEU A 28 9.52 -0.70 0.26
C LEU A 28 10.60 0.09 -0.48
N GLU A 29 10.39 1.40 -0.66
CA GLU A 29 11.35 2.31 -1.31
C GLU A 29 12.62 2.48 -0.45
N ASP A 30 12.50 2.44 0.87
CA ASP A 30 13.59 2.50 1.85
C ASP A 30 14.32 1.15 2.01
N GLY A 31 13.84 0.08 1.38
CA GLY A 31 14.48 -1.24 1.41
C GLY A 31 14.26 -2.01 2.71
N LEU A 32 13.18 -1.75 3.45
CA LEU A 32 12.84 -2.50 4.65
C LEU A 32 12.57 -3.97 4.31
N ALA A 33 13.28 -4.89 4.96
CA ALA A 33 13.13 -6.32 4.75
C ALA A 33 11.78 -6.86 5.26
N HIS A 34 11.24 -6.26 6.32
CA HIS A 34 10.00 -6.70 6.97
C HIS A 34 9.13 -5.49 7.33
N GLN A 35 7.83 -5.61 7.10
CA GLN A 35 6.82 -4.62 7.46
C GLN A 35 5.55 -5.34 7.94
N THR A 36 4.81 -4.72 8.86
CA THR A 36 3.57 -5.28 9.42
C THR A 36 2.43 -4.30 9.23
N LEU A 37 1.34 -4.75 8.61
CA LEU A 37 0.08 -4.00 8.53
C LEU A 37 -0.89 -4.53 9.57
N LEU A 38 -1.17 -3.76 10.62
CA LEU A 38 -2.20 -4.09 11.59
C LEU A 38 -3.55 -3.58 11.11
N GLY A 39 -4.29 -4.45 10.42
CA GLY A 39 -5.67 -4.17 10.01
C GLY A 39 -6.67 -4.51 11.13
N VAL A 40 -7.53 -3.55 11.48
CA VAL A 40 -8.75 -3.85 12.26
C VAL A 40 -9.82 -4.46 11.33
N THR A 41 -10.76 -5.21 11.91
CA THR A 41 -11.84 -5.91 11.18
C THR A 41 -12.85 -4.94 10.58
#